data_AF-A0A3N5TFR9-F1
#
_entry.id   AF-A0A3N5TFR9-F1
#
_cell.length_a   1.000
_cell.length_b   1.000
_cell.length_c   1.000
_cell.angle_alpha   90.00
_cell.angle_beta   90.00
_cell.angle_gamma   90.00
#
_symmetry.space_group_name_H-M   'P 1'
#
loop_
_entity.id
_entity.type
_entity.pdbx_description
1 polymer ?
#
loop_
_entity_poly.entity_id
_entity_poly.type
_entity_poly.pdbx_seq_one_letter_code
_entity_poly.pdbx_strand_id
1 'polypeptide(L)' 'MVTWEDMTPDERDRLIYLVLSEDALKACILLMHRKHGPGVTTEQIMRFAFKVARNRMIPAHLKKKK' A
#
# COMPACT_ATOMS: atom_id res chain seq x y z
N MET A 1 -15.60 -0.19 -2.30
CA MET A 1 -14.37 0.45 -1.76
C MET A 1 -13.29 0.25 -2.81
N VAL A 2 -12.55 1.30 -3.16
CA VAL A 2 -11.65 1.35 -4.33
C VAL A 2 -10.60 0.23 -4.30
N THR A 3 -10.43 -0.45 -5.44
CA THR A 3 -9.43 -1.49 -5.66
C THR A 3 -8.25 -0.95 -6.46
N TRP A 4 -7.18 -1.73 -6.57
CA TRP A 4 -5.99 -1.31 -7.32
C TRP A 4 -6.39 -1.08 -8.79
N GLU A 5 -7.15 -2.00 -9.36
CA GLU A 5 -7.58 -2.02 -10.75
C GLU A 5 -8.51 -0.85 -11.13
N ASP A 6 -9.21 -0.25 -10.16
CA ASP A 6 -10.17 0.86 -10.39
C ASP A 6 -9.51 2.22 -10.66
N MET A 7 -8.19 2.35 -10.49
CA MET A 7 -7.45 3.61 -10.65
C MET A 7 -6.39 3.50 -11.73
N THR A 8 -6.03 4.61 -12.36
CA THR A 8 -4.85 4.69 -13.23
C THR A 8 -3.55 4.58 -12.42
N PRO A 9 -2.41 4.19 -13.03
CA PRO A 9 -1.12 4.16 -12.35
C PRO A 9 -0.79 5.46 -11.61
N ASP A 10 -1.00 6.61 -12.25
CA ASP A 10 -0.70 7.92 -11.67
C ASP A 10 -1.57 8.23 -10.44
N GLU A 11 -2.85 7.85 -10.47
CA GLU A 11 -3.76 8.03 -9.33
C GLU A 11 -3.37 7.15 -8.14
N ARG A 12 -2.93 5.92 -8.40
CA ARG A 12 -2.47 5.00 -7.36
C ARG A 12 -1.22 5.55 -6.68
N ASP A 13 -0.26 6.02 -7.47
CA ASP A 13 0.99 6.57 -6.95
C ASP A 13 0.72 7.83 -6.12
N ARG A 14 -0.11 8.75 -6.62
CA ARG A 14 -0.54 9.94 -5.86
C ARG A 14 -1.22 9.56 -4.56
N LEU A 15 -2.12 8.57 -4.55
CA LEU A 15 -2.78 8.11 -3.34
C LEU A 15 -1.77 7.58 -2.31
N ILE A 16 -0.83 6.75 -2.76
CA ILE A 16 0.20 6.17 -1.90
C ILE A 16 1.04 7.28 -1.27
N TYR A 17 1.54 8.23 -2.07
CA TYR A 17 2.39 9.32 -1.58
C TYR A 17 1.65 10.32 -0.69
N LEU A 18 0.34 10.50 -0.90
CA LEU A 18 -0.48 11.38 -0.05
C LEU A 18 -0.75 10.76 1.33
N VAL A 19 -0.93 9.44 1.40
CA VAL A 19 -1.39 8.75 2.62
C VAL A 19 -0.24 8.16 3.43
N LEU A 20 0.85 7.77 2.78
CA LEU A 20 2.01 7.17 3.44
C LEU A 20 3.16 8.18 3.51
N SER A 21 3.70 8.39 4.70
CA SER A 21 4.99 9.05 4.87
C SER A 21 6.10 8.22 4.22
N GLU A 22 7.24 8.88 3.95
CA GLU A 22 8.43 8.23 3.38
C GLU A 22 8.88 7.02 4.23
N ASP A 23 8.87 7.14 5.55
CA ASP A 23 9.23 6.03 6.45
C ASP A 23 8.24 4.86 6.36
N ALA A 24 6.95 5.14 6.18
CA ALA A 24 5.95 4.10 5.99
C ALA A 24 6.14 3.37 4.66
N LEU A 25 6.57 4.07 3.61
CA LEU A 25 6.94 3.49 2.32
C LEU A 25 8.19 2.61 2.43
N LYS A 26 9.25 3.10 3.08
CA LYS A 26 10.46 2.30 3.38
C LYS A 26 10.12 1.06 4.18
N ALA A 27 9.24 1.18 5.18
CA ALA A 27 8.76 0.03 5.96
C ALA A 27 8.01 -0.98 5.08
N CYS A 28 7.20 -0.54 4.11
CA CYS A 28 6.54 -1.43 3.16
C CYS A 28 7.55 -2.23 2.33
N ILE A 29 8.60 -1.57 1.83
CA ILE A 29 9.69 -2.22 1.08
C ILE A 29 10.39 -3.28 1.94
N LEU A 30 10.80 -2.91 3.15
CA LEU A 30 11.49 -3.81 4.09
C LEU A 30 10.62 -5.02 4.47
N LEU A 31 9.33 -4.81 4.73
CA LEU A 31 8.39 -5.89 5.05
C LEU A 31 8.20 -6.85 3.87
N MET A 32 8.08 -6.31 2.65
CA MET A 32 7.95 -7.12 1.44
C MET A 32 9.21 -7.95 1.20
N HIS A 33 10.38 -7.33 1.29
CA HIS A 33 11.64 -8.06 1.15
C HIS A 33 11.86 -9.11 2.23
N ARG A 34 11.52 -8.80 3.49
CA ARG A 34 11.62 -9.76 4.58
C ARG A 34 10.71 -10.96 4.38
N LYS A 35 9.51 -10.76 3.85
CA LYS A 35 8.49 -11.80 3.73
C LYS A 35 8.63 -12.65 2.46
N HIS A 36 9.00 -12.02 1.36
CA HIS A 36 8.99 -12.64 0.03
C HIS A 36 10.38 -12.73 -0.62
N GLY A 37 11.41 -12.18 0.03
CA GLY A 37 12.79 -12.18 -0.44
C GLY A 37 13.18 -10.93 -1.25
N PRO A 38 14.44 -10.83 -1.69
CA PRO A 38 14.93 -9.67 -2.44
C PRO A 38 14.35 -9.59 -3.88
N GLY A 39 13.79 -10.67 -4.42
CA GLY A 39 13.24 -10.72 -5.79
C GLY A 39 11.86 -10.09 -5.99
N VAL A 40 11.35 -9.35 -5.00
CA VAL A 40 10.03 -8.69 -5.11
C VAL A 40 10.13 -7.53 -6.09
N THR A 41 9.20 -7.47 -7.04
CA THR A 41 9.17 -6.38 -8.03
C THR A 41 8.60 -5.09 -7.43
N THR A 42 8.96 -3.95 -8.01
CA THR A 42 8.41 -2.65 -7.63
C THR A 42 6.88 -2.64 -7.68
N GLU A 43 6.26 -3.27 -8.69
CA GLU A 43 4.79 -3.34 -8.80
C GLU A 43 4.17 -4.08 -7.61
N GLN A 44 4.76 -5.19 -7.16
CA GLN A 44 4.28 -5.93 -5.99
C GLN A 44 4.39 -5.09 -4.71
N ILE A 45 5.46 -4.31 -4.57
CA ILE A 45 5.64 -3.37 -3.45
C ILE A 45 4.58 -2.28 -3.51
N MET A 46 4.33 -1.68 -4.68
CA MET A 46 3.35 -0.61 -4.83
C MET A 46 1.91 -1.11 -4.59
N ARG A 47 1.56 -2.32 -5.06
CA ARG A 47 0.28 -2.97 -4.72
C ARG A 47 0.12 -3.17 -3.21
N PHE A 48 1.20 -3.56 -2.52
CA PHE A 48 1.18 -3.69 -1.08
C PHE A 48 1.03 -2.33 -0.38
N ALA A 49 1.79 -1.33 -0.79
CA ALA A 49 1.70 0.03 -0.28
C ALA A 49 0.29 0.63 -0.46
N PHE A 50 -0.33 0.43 -1.63
CA PHE A 50 -1.71 0.83 -1.89
C PHE A 50 -2.69 0.19 -0.90
N LYS A 51 -2.55 -1.12 -0.66
CA LYS A 51 -3.39 -1.82 0.33
C LYS A 51 -3.24 -1.22 1.73
N VAL A 52 -2.01 -0.87 2.13
CA VAL A 52 -1.74 -0.24 3.44
C VAL A 52 -2.33 1.16 3.50
N ALA A 53 -2.11 1.99 2.48
CA ALA A 53 -2.67 3.34 2.36
C ALA A 53 -4.20 3.31 2.48
N ARG A 54 -4.83 2.48 1.66
CA ARG A 54 -6.28 2.28 1.66
C ARG A 54 -6.80 1.85 3.03
N ASN A 55 -6.13 0.90 3.69
CA ASN A 55 -6.53 0.44 5.03
C ASN A 55 -6.35 1.52 6.12
N ARG A 56 -5.44 2.48 5.95
CA ARG A 56 -5.31 3.64 6.86
C ARG A 56 -6.50 4.59 6.73
N MET A 57 -7.02 4.76 5.52
CA MET A 57 -8.16 5.65 5.26
C MET A 57 -9.51 5.10 5.75
N ILE A 58 -9.63 3.78 5.94
CA ILE A 58 -10.86 3.19 6.51
C ILE A 58 -10.98 3.63 7.98
N PRO A 59 -12.08 4.27 8.39
CA PRO A 59 -12.35 4.56 9.79
C PRO A 59 -12.29 3.31 10.66
N ALA A 60 -11.73 3.41 11.87
CA ALA A 60 -11.49 2.24 12.73
C ALA A 60 -12.76 1.42 13.00
N HIS A 61 -13.91 2.07 13.16
CA HIS A 61 -15.20 1.42 13.40
C HIS A 61 -15.76 0.67 12.17
N LEU A 62 -15.26 0.95 10.96
CA LEU A 62 -15.60 0.24 9.72
C LEU A 62 -14.57 -0.85 9.36
N LYS A 63 -13.46 -0.93 10.09
CA LYS A 63 -12.50 -2.02 9.89
C LYS A 63 -13.13 -3.29 10.44
N LYS A 64 -13.37 -4.28 9.57
CA LYS A 64 -13.77 -5.62 10.02
C LYS A 64 -12.74 -6.11 11.05
N LYS A 65 -13.18 -6.37 12.29
CA LYS A 65 -12.37 -7.11 13.27
C LYS A 65 -12.05 -8.46 12.62
N LYS A 66 -10.78 -8.68 12.35
CA LYS A 66 -10.28 -9.99 11.97
C LYS A 66 -10.26 -10.90 13.19
#